data_AF-A0AA95GPX4-F1
#
_entry.id   AF-A0AA95GPX4-F1
#
_cell.length_a   1.000
_cell.length_b   1.000
_cell.length_c   1.000
_cell.angle_alpha   90.00
_cell.angle_beta   90.00
_cell.angle_gamma   90.00
#
_symmetry.space_group_name_H-M   'P 1'
#
loop_
_entity.id
_entity.type
_entity.pdbx_description
1 polymer ?
#
loop_
_entity_poly.entity_id
_entity_poly.type
_entity_poly.pdbx_seq_one_letter_code
_entity_poly.pdbx_strand_id
1 'polypeptide(L)'
;MAVEFALSTVFTRYSSNAIFGTDGNSPLMLRYYAYALMEKAHQLDPTLLGYQMFKNWKNRLLGTENAFTCTALLYDIMIIHANEQCKETLHKIIPPAWR
;
A
#
# COMPACT_ATOMS: atom_id res chain seq x y z
N MET A 1 -9.20 -11.53 2.73
CA MET A 1 -8.15 -11.21 3.71
C MET A 1 -6.89 -10.76 2.98
N ALA A 2 -6.23 -11.62 2.20
CA ALA A 2 -5.07 -11.25 1.38
C ALA A 2 -5.36 -10.29 0.22
N VAL A 3 -6.59 -10.31 -0.33
CA VAL A 3 -6.98 -9.53 -1.52
C VAL A 3 -6.97 -8.03 -1.23
N GLU A 4 -7.53 -7.62 -0.09
CA GLU A 4 -7.61 -6.23 0.32
C GLU A 4 -6.21 -5.62 0.48
N PHE A 5 -5.30 -6.34 1.14
CA PHE A 5 -3.92 -5.88 1.31
C PHE A 5 -3.17 -5.82 -0.03
N ALA A 6 -3.29 -6.85 -0.87
CA ALA A 6 -2.64 -6.84 -2.17
C ALA A 6 -3.18 -5.70 -3.07
N LEU A 7 -4.48 -5.41 -3.04
CA LEU A 7 -5.05 -4.25 -3.72
C LEU A 7 -4.52 -2.93 -3.14
N SER A 8 -4.40 -2.82 -1.82
CA SER A 8 -3.79 -1.65 -1.17
C SER A 8 -2.40 -1.38 -1.75
N THR A 9 -1.56 -2.40 -1.87
CA THR A 9 -0.23 -2.30 -2.49
C THR A 9 -0.31 -1.80 -3.94
N VAL A 10 -1.24 -2.33 -4.74
CA VAL A 10 -1.46 -1.89 -6.13
C VAL A 10 -1.90 -0.42 -6.19
N PHE A 11 -2.80 0.02 -5.33
CA PHE A 11 -3.26 1.42 -5.29
C PHE A 11 -2.19 2.38 -4.75
N THR A 12 -1.31 1.91 -3.86
CA THR A 12 -0.10 2.64 -3.48
C THR A 12 0.79 2.88 -4.71
N ARG A 13 0.96 1.88 -5.61
CA ARG A 13 1.69 2.06 -6.88
C ARG A 13 1.01 3.08 -7.79
N TYR A 14 -0.31 2.99 -7.95
CA TYR A 14 -1.06 3.96 -8.75
C TYR A 14 -0.85 5.39 -8.26
N SER A 15 -0.76 5.59 -6.93
CA SER A 15 -0.53 6.91 -6.35
C SER A 15 0.91 7.42 -6.44
N SER A 16 1.86 6.60 -6.91
CA SER A 16 3.28 6.97 -6.99
C SER A 16 3.61 7.76 -8.24
N ASN A 17 4.79 8.41 -8.22
CA ASN A 17 5.33 9.14 -9.36
C ASN A 17 5.57 8.27 -10.61
N ALA A 18 5.50 6.94 -10.48
CA ALA A 18 5.61 6.04 -11.62
C ALA A 18 4.33 5.98 -12.46
N ILE A 19 3.15 6.28 -11.90
CA ILE A 19 1.85 6.10 -12.58
C ILE A 19 1.04 7.40 -12.64
N PHE A 20 0.43 7.85 -11.53
CA PHE A 20 -0.45 9.03 -11.52
C PHE A 20 0.03 10.17 -10.60
N GLY A 21 1.09 9.95 -9.81
CA GLY A 21 1.72 11.00 -9.01
C GLY A 21 2.85 11.73 -9.74
N THR A 22 3.45 12.67 -9.03
CA THR A 22 4.70 13.35 -9.38
C THR A 22 5.67 13.27 -8.20
N ASP A 23 6.92 13.70 -8.38
CA ASP A 23 7.97 13.58 -7.35
C ASP A 23 7.64 14.27 -6.01
N GLY A 24 6.75 15.26 -6.03
CA GLY A 24 6.30 15.98 -4.84
C GLY A 24 4.82 15.81 -4.49
N ASN A 25 4.03 15.15 -5.34
CA ASN A 25 2.58 15.08 -5.15
C ASN A 25 2.01 13.72 -5.56
N SER A 26 1.42 13.02 -4.59
CA SER A 26 0.75 11.75 -4.80
C SER A 26 -0.76 11.96 -4.68
N PRO A 27 -1.58 11.49 -5.66
CA PRO A 27 -3.03 11.75 -5.68
C PRO A 27 -3.70 11.30 -4.39
N LEU A 28 -4.30 12.25 -3.67
CA LEU A 28 -4.80 12.05 -2.32
C LEU A 28 -5.87 10.95 -2.25
N MET A 29 -6.79 10.93 -3.22
CA MET A 29 -7.85 9.93 -3.26
C MET A 29 -7.33 8.50 -3.44
N LEU A 30 -6.27 8.31 -4.23
CA LEU A 30 -5.66 6.98 -4.41
C LEU A 30 -4.95 6.53 -3.13
N ARG A 31 -4.30 7.45 -2.41
CA ARG A 31 -3.69 7.17 -1.10
C ARG A 31 -4.72 6.79 -0.05
N TYR A 32 -5.83 7.52 0.01
CA TYR A 32 -6.92 7.22 0.95
C TYR A 32 -7.59 5.89 0.62
N TYR A 33 -7.75 5.57 -0.66
CA TYR A 33 -8.28 4.28 -1.06
C TYR A 33 -7.33 3.13 -0.71
N ALA A 34 -6.03 3.29 -0.97
CA ALA A 34 -5.01 2.33 -0.53
C ALA A 34 -5.06 2.14 1.01
N TYR A 35 -5.21 3.22 1.77
CA TYR A 35 -5.36 3.15 3.23
C TYR A 35 -6.61 2.38 3.64
N ALA A 36 -7.79 2.70 3.07
CA ALA A 36 -9.04 2.03 3.42
C ALA A 36 -8.96 0.51 3.18
N LEU A 37 -8.33 0.09 2.09
CA LEU A 37 -8.08 -1.32 1.79
C LEU A 37 -7.13 -1.97 2.82
N MET A 38 -6.05 -1.28 3.21
CA MET A 38 -5.11 -1.77 4.22
C MET A 38 -5.77 -1.88 5.61
N GLU A 39 -6.55 -0.87 5.99
CA GLU A 39 -7.32 -0.87 7.24
C GLU A 39 -8.32 -2.02 7.26
N LYS A 40 -9.03 -2.26 6.15
CA LYS A 40 -9.95 -3.38 6.06
C LYS A 40 -9.23 -4.73 6.16
N ALA A 41 -8.06 -4.86 5.53
CA ALA A 41 -7.24 -6.06 5.65
C ALA A 41 -6.82 -6.31 7.11
N HIS A 42 -6.36 -5.27 7.82
CA HIS A 42 -5.96 -5.36 9.22
C HIS A 42 -7.13 -5.66 10.17
N GLN A 43 -8.33 -5.14 9.89
CA GLN A 43 -9.54 -5.48 10.65
C GLN A 43 -9.96 -6.94 10.49
N LEU A 44 -9.77 -7.51 9.29
CA LEU A 44 -10.11 -8.91 9.00
C LEU A 44 -9.06 -9.87 9.58
N ASP A 45 -7.78 -9.52 9.44
CA ASP A 45 -6.66 -10.29 9.95
C ASP A 45 -5.56 -9.37 10.48
N PRO A 46 -5.54 -9.12 11.81
CA PRO A 46 -4.50 -8.29 12.41
C PRO A 46 -3.10 -8.91 12.32
N THR A 47 -2.97 -10.22 12.08
CA THR A 47 -1.67 -10.90 12.02
C THR A 47 -0.92 -10.60 10.72
N LEU A 48 -1.64 -10.17 9.68
CA LEU A 48 -1.08 -9.82 8.37
C LEU A 48 -0.14 -8.60 8.42
N LEU A 49 -0.41 -7.65 9.31
CA LEU A 49 0.42 -6.46 9.55
C LEU A 49 0.60 -6.24 11.04
N GLY A 50 1.84 -6.33 11.52
CA GLY A 50 2.15 -5.95 12.90
C GLY A 50 1.76 -4.48 13.18
N TYR A 51 1.33 -4.19 14.41
CA TYR A 51 0.81 -2.87 14.80
C TYR A 51 1.71 -1.68 14.41
N GLN A 52 3.02 -1.81 14.60
CA GLN A 52 3.97 -0.75 14.25
C GLN A 52 4.06 -0.51 12.73
N MET A 53 4.01 -1.60 11.95
CA MET A 53 4.02 -1.53 10.49
C MET A 53 2.73 -0.89 9.97
N PHE A 54 1.58 -1.32 10.49
CA PHE A 54 0.28 -0.73 10.18
C PHE A 54 0.25 0.77 10.49
N LYS A 55 0.67 1.18 11.70
CA LYS A 55 0.74 2.59 12.09
C LYS A 55 1.65 3.40 11.16
N ASN A 56 2.84 2.87 10.84
CA ASN A 56 3.79 3.56 9.96
C ASN A 56 3.20 3.80 8.57
N TRP A 57 2.63 2.76 7.95
CA TRP A 57 2.08 2.85 6.59
C TRP A 57 0.82 3.70 6.55
N LYS A 58 -0.02 3.64 7.59
CA LYS A 58 -1.16 4.55 7.78
C LYS A 58 -0.70 6.01 7.74
N ASN A 59 0.32 6.35 8.53
CA ASN A 59 0.80 7.73 8.59
C ASN A 59 1.37 8.21 7.26
N ARG A 60 2.11 7.34 6.54
CA ARG A 60 2.62 7.66 5.19
C ARG A 60 1.50 7.85 4.18
N LEU A 61 0.49 6.97 4.17
CA LEU A 61 -0.67 7.08 3.28
C LEU A 61 -1.52 8.32 3.58
N LEU A 62 -1.75 8.65 4.85
CA LEU A 62 -2.56 9.80 5.25
C LEU A 62 -1.80 11.13 5.28
N GLY A 63 -0.46 11.09 5.30
CA GLY A 63 0.37 12.29 5.43
C GLY A 63 0.32 12.92 6.83
N THR A 64 0.15 12.10 7.86
CA THR A 64 0.06 12.52 9.27
C THR A 64 1.39 12.31 9.99
N GLU A 65 1.56 12.95 11.15
CA GLU A 65 2.75 12.82 12.01
C GLU A 65 4.08 13.19 11.31
N ASN A 66 4.08 14.16 10.39
CA ASN A 66 5.24 14.55 9.56
C ASN A 66 5.87 13.37 8.79
N ALA A 67 5.08 12.32 8.50
CA ALA A 67 5.57 11.14 7.82
C ALA A 67 5.97 11.45 6.36
N PHE A 68 7.04 10.80 5.90
CA PHE A 68 7.46 10.88 4.50
C PHE A 68 6.39 10.28 3.58
N THR A 69 5.79 11.12 2.73
CA THR A 69 4.59 10.77 1.96
C THR A 69 4.88 10.16 0.59
N CYS A 70 6.14 9.96 0.20
CA CYS A 70 6.46 9.37 -1.10
C CYS A 70 5.91 7.95 -1.18
N THR A 71 4.88 7.77 -2.03
CA THR A 71 4.21 6.50 -2.21
C THR A 71 5.00 5.53 -3.06
N ALA A 72 6.02 5.98 -3.80
CA ALA A 72 6.95 5.09 -4.51
C ALA A 72 7.76 4.24 -3.52
N LEU A 73 8.42 4.87 -2.55
CA LEU A 73 9.15 4.13 -1.51
C LEU A 73 8.22 3.28 -0.65
N LEU A 74 7.00 3.76 -0.37
CA LEU A 74 6.01 2.96 0.35
C LEU A 74 5.58 1.73 -0.45
N TYR A 75 5.37 1.86 -1.76
CA TYR A 75 5.09 0.73 -2.63
C TYR A 75 6.20 -0.32 -2.58
N ASP A 76 7.47 0.10 -2.67
CA ASP A 76 8.61 -0.82 -2.69
C ASP A 76 8.70 -1.68 -1.42
N ILE A 77 8.34 -1.13 -0.26
CA ILE A 77 8.30 -1.91 1.00
C ILE A 77 7.02 -2.75 1.12
N MET A 78 5.87 -2.25 0.64
CA MET A 78 4.61 -2.98 0.68
C MET A 78 4.60 -4.18 -0.26
N ILE A 79 5.23 -4.08 -1.44
CA ILE A 79 5.29 -5.17 -2.42
C ILE A 79 6.16 -6.33 -1.95
N ILE A 80 7.25 -6.05 -1.23
CA ILE A 80 8.07 -7.08 -0.59
C ILE A 80 7.23 -7.84 0.45
N HIS A 81 6.58 -7.13 1.37
CA HIS A 81 5.74 -7.74 2.41
C HIS A 81 4.55 -8.51 1.80
N ALA A 82 3.92 -7.99 0.75
CA ALA A 82 2.83 -8.66 0.05
C ALA A 82 3.30 -9.94 -0.66
N ASN A 83 4.53 -9.98 -1.18
CA ASN A 83 5.12 -11.19 -1.73
C ASN A 83 5.45 -12.24 -0.66
N GLU A 84 5.75 -11.83 0.57
CA GLU A 84 5.98 -12.76 1.68
C GLU A 84 4.67 -13.32 2.23
N GLN A 85 3.65 -12.48 2.42
CA GLN A 85 2.42 -12.86 3.11
C GLN A 85 1.31 -13.37 2.17
N CYS A 86 1.27 -12.89 0.93
CA CYS A 86 0.12 -13.15 0.04
C CYS A 86 0.46 -13.27 -1.46
N LYS A 87 1.64 -13.81 -1.78
CA LYS A 87 2.18 -13.96 -3.15
C LYS A 87 1.15 -14.40 -4.19
N GLU A 88 0.47 -15.51 -3.94
CA GLU A 88 -0.49 -16.11 -4.87
C GLU A 88 -1.66 -15.18 -5.18
N THR A 89 -2.10 -14.39 -4.20
CA THR A 89 -3.18 -13.42 -4.39
C THR A 89 -2.66 -12.20 -5.13
N LEU A 90 -1.51 -11.66 -4.71
CA LEU A 90 -0.86 -10.53 -5.33
C LEU A 90 -0.59 -10.76 -6.83
N HIS A 91 -0.03 -11.91 -7.19
CA HIS A 91 0.31 -12.24 -8.57
C HIS A 91 -0.91 -12.31 -9.50
N LYS A 92 -2.11 -12.58 -8.97
CA LYS A 92 -3.36 -12.60 -9.73
C LYS A 92 -3.92 -11.21 -10.03
N ILE A 93 -3.57 -10.21 -9.21
CA ILE A 93 -4.15 -8.85 -9.31
C ILE A 93 -3.15 -7.81 -9.82
N ILE A 94 -1.86 -7.99 -9.56
CA ILE A 94 -0.85 -7.01 -9.95
C ILE A 94 -0.66 -7.06 -11.47
N PRO A 95 -0.65 -5.90 -12.16
CA PRO A 95 -0.31 -5.86 -13.58
C PRO A 95 1.04 -6.54 -13.83
N PRO A 96 1.17 -7.45 -14.83
CA PRO A 96 2.42 -8.16 -15.09
C PRO A 96 3.63 -7.25 -15.30
N ALA A 97 3.43 -6.05 -15.84
CA ALA A 97 4.48 -5.06 -16.05
C ALA A 97 5.04 -4.42 -14.77
N TRP A 98 4.42 -4.67 -13.61
CA TRP A 98 4.81 -4.10 -12.31
C TRP A 98 5.36 -5.14 -11.33
N ARG A 99 5.52 -6.39 -11.80
CA ARG A 99 6.14 -7.47 -11.05
C ARG A 99 7.66 -7.32 -11.00
#